data_AF-A0A6G1SMI7-F1
#
_entry.id   AF-A0A6G1SMI7-F1
#
_cell.length_a   1.000
_cell.length_b   1.000
_cell.length_c   1.000
_cell.angle_alpha   90.00
_cell.angle_beta   90.00
_cell.angle_gamma   90.00
#
_symmetry.space_group_name_H-M   'P 1'
#
loop_
_entity.id
_entity.type
_entity.pdbx_description
1 polymer ?
#
loop_
_entity_poly.entity_id
_entity_poly.type
_entity_poly.pdbx_seq_one_letter_code
_entity_poly.pdbx_strand_id
1 'polypeptide(L)'
;MAIGYTSNLSLLRSIHRELKYILKGPKSKDVSTTKDPSLRHMLNLMRENQVTEKRFCRPKDHYKYFAETYLTYLKSSRLEDELVHKHFHKGERSIRDSARLVGLELPKLNNS
;
A
#
# COMPACT_ATOMS: atom_id res chain seq x y z
N MET A 1 11.66 -13.65 29.44
CA MET A 1 10.61 -12.65 29.12
C MET A 1 11.11 -11.76 27.97
N ALA A 2 11.06 -12.23 26.71
CA ALA A 2 11.63 -11.52 25.55
C ALA A 2 10.77 -11.59 24.26
N ILE A 3 9.54 -12.11 24.36
CA ILE A 3 8.74 -12.48 23.18
C ILE A 3 8.03 -11.26 22.55
N GLY A 4 7.83 -10.17 23.29
CA GLY A 4 7.18 -8.95 22.78
C GLY A 4 8.08 -8.02 21.95
N TYR A 5 9.40 -8.19 21.99
CA TYR A 5 10.34 -7.30 21.30
C TYR A 5 10.53 -7.64 19.82
N THR A 6 10.50 -8.92 19.48
CA THR A 6 10.74 -9.38 18.11
C THR A 6 9.58 -9.05 17.18
N SER A 7 8.33 -9.12 17.68
CA SER A 7 7.11 -8.83 16.90
C SER A 7 7.02 -7.38 16.45
N ASN A 8 7.44 -6.44 17.30
CA ASN A 8 7.38 -5.01 16.99
C ASN A 8 8.45 -4.61 15.97
N LEU A 9 9.64 -5.21 16.04
CA LEU A 9 10.71 -4.99 15.06
C LEU A 9 10.39 -5.62 13.71
N SER A 10 9.79 -6.82 13.67
CA SER A 10 9.35 -7.43 12.42
C SER A 10 8.24 -6.63 11.74
N LEU A 11 7.30 -6.08 12.53
CA LEU A 11 6.21 -5.24 12.02
C LEU A 11 6.74 -3.94 11.41
N LEU A 12 7.64 -3.26 12.11
CA LEU A 12 8.28 -2.05 11.61
C LEU A 12 9.06 -2.30 10.31
N ARG A 13 9.80 -3.41 10.24
CA ARG A 13 10.53 -3.80 9.03
C ARG A 13 9.59 -4.06 7.86
N SER A 14 8.45 -4.70 8.10
CA SER A 14 7.42 -4.91 7.08
C SER A 14 6.85 -3.59 6.57
N ILE A 15 6.50 -2.66 7.47
CA ILE A 15 5.99 -1.32 7.12
C ILE A 15 7.03 -0.55 6.29
N HIS A 16 8.29 -0.58 6.72
CA HIS A 16 9.38 0.06 5.98
C HIS A 16 9.57 -0.52 4.56
N ARG A 17 9.39 -1.83 4.38
CA ARG A 17 9.46 -2.48 3.07
C ARG A 17 8.32 -2.04 2.15
N GLU A 18 7.09 -1.99 2.67
CA GLU A 18 5.93 -1.54 1.88
C GLU A 18 6.06 -0.06 1.50
N LEU A 19 6.47 0.81 2.43
CA LEU A 19 6.76 2.22 2.12
C LEU A 19 7.86 2.36 1.07
N LYS A 20 8.91 1.54 1.15
CA LYS A 20 9.98 1.51 0.14
C LYS A 20 9.46 1.10 -1.23
N TYR A 21 8.49 0.18 -1.30
CA TYR A 21 7.90 -0.25 -2.56
C TYR A 21 7.07 0.88 -3.17
N ILE A 22 6.18 1.49 -2.38
CA ILE A 22 5.30 2.58 -2.82
C ILE A 22 6.11 3.83 -3.24
N LEU A 23 7.14 4.19 -2.47
CA LEU A 23 7.98 5.37 -2.76
C LEU A 23 8.97 5.14 -3.92
N LYS A 24 9.34 3.89 -4.21
CA LYS A 24 10.09 3.51 -5.41
C LYS A 24 9.14 3.36 -6.61
N GLY A 25 8.45 4.44 -6.93
CA GLY A 25 7.87 4.58 -8.27
C GLY A 25 8.96 4.47 -9.35
N PRO A 26 8.59 4.28 -10.62
CA PRO A 26 9.51 3.87 -11.72
C PRO A 26 10.67 4.83 -12.04
N LYS A 27 10.81 5.98 -11.35
CA LYS A 27 11.83 7.00 -11.64
C LYS A 27 12.63 7.54 -10.44
N SER A 28 12.49 7.02 -9.23
CA SER A 28 13.20 7.57 -8.05
C SER A 28 14.38 6.72 -7.61
N LYS A 29 15.59 7.13 -8.01
CA LYS A 29 16.84 6.70 -7.36
C LYS A 29 16.94 7.42 -6.00
N ASP A 30 17.08 6.64 -4.93
CA ASP A 30 17.35 7.09 -3.55
C ASP A 30 16.34 8.02 -2.87
N VAL A 31 15.06 7.63 -2.81
CA VAL A 31 14.18 8.16 -1.75
C VAL A 31 14.56 7.48 -0.44
N SER A 32 15.19 8.24 0.46
CA SER A 32 15.48 7.83 1.83
C SER A 32 14.16 7.64 2.58
N THR A 33 13.66 6.40 2.60
CA THR A 33 12.50 5.94 3.38
C THR A 33 12.63 6.24 4.87
N THR A 34 13.85 6.49 5.35
CA THR A 34 14.17 6.89 6.73
C THR A 34 13.76 8.34 7.07
N LYS A 35 13.54 9.18 6.04
CA LYS A 35 13.05 10.56 6.20
C LYS A 35 11.53 10.69 6.08
N ASP A 36 10.84 9.60 5.76
CA ASP A 36 9.39 9.61 5.64
C ASP A 36 8.74 10.04 6.97
N PRO A 37 7.93 11.12 6.98
CA PRO A 37 7.27 11.63 8.18
C PRO A 37 6.37 10.57 8.84
N SER A 38 5.70 9.73 8.04
CA SER A 38 4.80 8.70 8.54
C SER A 38 5.56 7.60 9.28
N LEU A 39 6.67 7.10 8.72
CA LEU A 39 7.55 6.16 9.40
C LEU A 39 8.15 6.75 10.69
N ARG A 40 8.61 8.01 10.67
CA ARG A 40 9.14 8.70 11.85
C ARG A 40 8.10 8.87 12.96
N HIS A 41 6.89 9.26 12.58
CA HIS A 41 5.80 9.41 13.53
C HIS A 41 5.46 8.07 14.19
N MET A 42 5.36 7.00 13.40
CA MET A 42 5.10 5.66 13.92
C MET A 42 6.22 5.14 14.84
N LEU A 43 7.48 5.40 14.49
CA LEU A 43 8.64 5.10 15.36
C LEU A 43 8.57 5.84 16.69
N ASN A 44 8.21 7.12 16.68
CA ASN A 44 8.06 7.93 17.89
C ASN A 44 6.91 7.41 18.75
N LEU A 45 5.75 7.12 18.16
CA LEU A 45 4.61 6.54 18.86
C LEU A 45 4.96 5.19 19.49
N MET A 46 5.68 4.32 18.80
CA MET A 46 6.11 3.03 19.37
C MET A 46 7.12 3.19 20.50
N ARG A 47 8.04 4.16 20.39
CA ARG A 47 9.04 4.46 21.44
C ARG A 47 8.40 5.10 22.67
N GLU A 48 7.50 6.06 22.50
CA GLU A 48 6.79 6.71 23.60
C GLU A 48 5.96 5.70 24.39
N ASN A 49 5.27 4.78 23.72
CA ASN A 49 4.47 3.76 24.40
C ASN A 49 5.31 2.65 25.05
N GLN A 50 6.56 2.46 24.63
CA GLN A 50 7.51 1.58 25.32
C GLN A 50 7.90 2.12 26.70
N VAL A 51 8.06 3.44 26.84
CA VAL A 51 8.49 4.08 28.09
C VAL A 51 7.31 4.36 29.03
N THR A 52 6.10 4.42 28.49
CA THR A 52 4.93 4.94 29.19
C THR A 52 3.93 3.84 29.60
N GLU A 53 4.39 2.71 30.13
CA GLU A 53 3.54 1.61 30.64
C GLU A 53 2.55 2.04 31.76
N LYS A 54 2.71 3.25 32.33
CA LYS A 54 1.93 3.73 33.48
C LYS A 54 0.84 4.76 33.18
N ARG A 55 0.66 5.21 31.93
CA ARG A 55 -0.36 6.23 31.62
C ARG A 55 -1.47 5.66 30.72
N PHE A 56 -2.60 5.43 31.41
CA PHE A 56 -3.96 5.22 30.91
C PHE A 56 -4.32 3.83 30.41
N CYS A 57 -5.54 3.42 30.78
CA CYS A 57 -6.25 2.18 30.48
C CYS A 57 -6.43 1.86 28.98
N ARG A 58 -5.37 1.95 28.17
CA ARG A 58 -5.34 1.44 26.80
C ARG A 58 -4.74 0.04 26.79
N PRO A 59 -5.32 -0.91 26.04
CA PRO A 59 -4.73 -2.24 25.89
C PRO A 59 -3.29 -2.12 25.40
N LYS A 60 -2.36 -2.85 26.03
CA LYS A 60 -0.93 -2.90 25.66
C LYS A 60 -0.71 -3.14 24.16
N ASP A 61 -1.69 -3.77 23.50
CA ASP A 61 -1.66 -4.12 22.08
C ASP A 61 -2.25 -3.07 21.13
N HIS A 62 -2.81 -1.96 21.62
CA HIS A 62 -3.49 -0.97 20.76
C HIS A 62 -2.57 -0.40 19.66
N TYR A 63 -1.29 -0.16 19.99
CA TYR A 63 -0.32 0.34 19.03
C TYR A 63 0.16 -0.72 18.04
N LYS A 64 0.25 -1.97 18.50
CA LYS A 64 0.52 -3.12 17.61
C LYS A 64 -0.62 -3.28 16.61
N TYR A 65 -1.86 -3.25 17.08
CA TYR A 65 -3.06 -3.28 16.24
C TYR A 65 -3.09 -2.12 15.23
N PHE A 66 -2.79 -0.90 15.68
CA PHE A 66 -2.72 0.27 14.80
C PHE A 66 -1.64 0.12 13.72
N ALA A 67 -0.46 -0.39 14.09
CA ALA A 67 0.62 -0.66 13.15
C ALA A 67 0.31 -1.81 12.17
N GLU A 68 -0.37 -2.86 12.61
CA GLU A 68 -0.87 -3.94 11.75
C GLU A 68 -1.96 -3.45 10.78
N THR A 69 -2.84 -2.58 11.25
CA THR A 69 -3.87 -1.93 10.42
C THR A 69 -3.21 -1.08 9.35
N TYR A 70 -2.22 -0.27 9.72
CA TYR A 70 -1.46 0.55 8.77
C TYR A 70 -0.69 -0.31 7.75
N LEU A 71 -0.06 -1.39 8.18
CA LEU A 71 0.58 -2.35 7.27
C LEU A 71 -0.42 -2.94 6.27
N THR A 72 -1.62 -3.29 6.73
CA THR A 72 -2.68 -3.83 5.87
C THR A 72 -3.13 -2.81 4.84
N TYR A 73 -3.30 -1.55 5.26
CA TYR A 73 -3.63 -0.43 4.37
C TYR A 73 -2.57 -0.20 3.28
N LEU A 74 -1.28 -0.22 3.63
CA LEU A 74 -0.21 -0.06 2.65
C LEU A 74 -0.21 -1.21 1.62
N LYS A 75 -0.43 -2.45 2.09
CA LYS A 75 -0.53 -3.62 1.21
C LYS A 75 -1.72 -3.54 0.27
N SER A 76 -2.89 -3.13 0.76
CA SER A 76 -4.07 -2.98 -0.09
C SER A 76 -3.88 -1.90 -1.14
N SER A 77 -3.26 -0.77 -0.78
CA SER A 77 -2.93 0.30 -1.74
C SER A 77 -1.99 -0.18 -2.85
N ARG A 78 -0.96 -0.99 -2.52
CA ARG A 78 -0.09 -1.61 -3.53
C ARG A 78 -0.86 -2.55 -4.45
N LEU A 79 -1.73 -3.40 -3.90
CA LEU A 79 -2.53 -4.34 -4.68
C LEU A 79 -3.54 -3.63 -5.59
N GLU A 80 -4.13 -2.54 -5.12
CA GLU A 80 -5.02 -1.69 -5.91
C GLU A 80 -4.26 -1.11 -7.11
N ASP A 81 -3.07 -0.55 -6.91
CA ASP A 81 -2.24 -0.02 -7.99
C ASP A 81 -1.86 -1.10 -9.02
N GLU A 82 -1.51 -2.31 -8.55
CA GLU A 82 -1.25 -3.46 -9.42
C GLU A 82 -2.48 -3.87 -10.24
N LEU A 83 -3.67 -3.87 -9.64
CA LEU A 83 -4.94 -4.16 -10.31
C LEU A 83 -5.29 -3.09 -11.34
N VAL A 84 -5.13 -1.82 -10.99
CA VAL A 84 -5.30 -0.66 -11.89
C VAL A 84 -4.33 -0.76 -13.06
N HIS A 85 -3.07 -1.09 -12.80
CA HIS A 85 -2.08 -1.30 -13.85
C HIS A 85 -2.42 -2.48 -14.76
N LYS A 86 -2.90 -3.60 -14.20
CA LYS A 86 -3.21 -4.80 -14.97
C LYS A 86 -4.49 -4.70 -15.79
N HIS A 87 -5.52 -4.06 -15.25
CA HIS A 87 -6.87 -4.09 -15.83
C HIS A 87 -7.31 -2.77 -16.46
N PHE A 88 -6.88 -1.64 -15.91
CA PHE A 88 -7.41 -0.33 -16.32
C PHE A 88 -6.49 0.44 -17.28
N HIS A 89 -5.23 0.03 -17.45
CA HIS A 89 -4.33 0.63 -18.47
C HIS A 89 -4.68 0.22 -19.91
N LYS A 90 -5.67 -0.67 -20.13
CA LYS A 90 -6.11 -1.05 -21.48
C LYS A 90 -7.20 -0.14 -22.07
N GLY A 91 -7.68 0.86 -21.34
CA GLY A 91 -8.82 1.68 -21.76
C GLY A 91 -10.09 0.86 -21.95
N GLU A 92 -11.22 1.53 -22.18
CA GLU A 92 -12.40 0.85 -22.72
C GLU A 92 -12.03 0.28 -24.09
N ARG A 93 -12.33 -1.01 -24.34
CA ARG A 93 -12.11 -1.62 -25.65
C ARG A 93 -12.85 -0.80 -26.70
N SER A 94 -12.18 -0.48 -27.81
CA SER A 94 -12.81 0.25 -28.91
C SER A 94 -14.11 -0.45 -29.34
N ILE A 95 -15.11 0.32 -29.77
CA ILE A 95 -16.41 -0.20 -30.26
C ILE A 95 -16.19 -1.32 -31.28
N ARG A 96 -15.12 -1.22 -32.09
CA ARG A 96 -14.72 -2.25 -33.06
C ARG A 96 -14.28 -3.56 -32.43
N ASP A 97 -13.48 -3.49 -31.38
CA ASP A 97 -12.98 -4.66 -30.66
C ASP A 97 -14.12 -5.33 -29.87
N SER A 98 -15.02 -4.52 -29.33
CA SER A 98 -16.24 -5.00 -28.66
C SER A 98 -17.21 -5.67 -29.64
N ALA A 99 -17.43 -5.10 -30.83
CA ALA A 99 -18.24 -5.74 -31.87
C ALA A 99 -17.65 -7.09 -32.30
N ARG A 100 -16.32 -7.16 -32.49
CA ARG A 100 -15.64 -8.37 -32.94
C ARG A 100 -15.73 -9.53 -31.94
N LEU A 101 -15.77 -9.24 -30.64
CA LEU A 101 -15.91 -10.26 -29.59
C LEU A 101 -17.23 -11.01 -29.64
N VAL A 102 -18.29 -10.36 -30.11
CA VAL A 102 -19.63 -10.94 -30.23
C VAL A 102 -19.96 -11.38 -31.66
N GLY A 103 -18.96 -11.41 -32.55
CA GLY A 103 -19.12 -11.82 -33.95
C GLY A 103 -19.77 -10.75 -34.85
N LEU A 104 -19.82 -9.49 -34.40
CA LEU A 104 -20.36 -8.37 -35.15
C LEU A 104 -19.22 -7.57 -35.82
N GLU A 105 -19.46 -7.07 -37.03
CA GLU A 105 -18.57 -6.12 -37.69
C GLU A 105 -19.22 -4.73 -37.76
N LEU A 106 -18.41 -3.68 -37.59
CA LEU A 106 -18.88 -2.31 -37.75
C LEU A 106 -19.18 -2.01 -39.22
N PRO A 107 -20.32 -1.37 -39.53
CA PRO A 107 -20.62 -0.95 -40.89
C PRO A 107 -19.56 0.03 -41.38
N LYS A 108 -19.08 -0.16 -42.62
CA LYS A 108 -18.22 0.82 -43.28
C LYS A 108 -19.06 2.07 -43.53
N LEU A 109 -18.61 3.22 -43.02
CA LEU A 109 -19.17 4.51 -43.39
C LEU A 109 -18.90 4.73 -44.88
N ASN A 110 -19.91 4.43 -45.71
CA ASN A 110 -19.95 4.87 -47.09
C ASN A 110 -20.18 6.37 -47.05
N ASN A 111 -19.11 7.15 -47.06
CA ASN A 111 -19.19 8.57 -47.36
C ASN A 111 -19.55 8.68 -48.85
N SER A 112 -20.86 8.77 -49.11
CA SER A 112 -21.43 9.16 -50.40
C SER A 112 -21.52 10.67 -50.47
#